data_AF-A0A3D5K1P2-F1
#
_entry.id   AF-A0A3D5K1P2-F1
#
_cell.length_a   1.000
_cell.length_b   1.000
_cell.length_c   1.000
_cell.angle_alpha   90.00
_cell.angle_beta   90.00
_cell.angle_gamma   90.00
#
_symmetry.space_group_name_H-M   'P 1'
#
loop_
_entity.id
_entity.type
_entity.pdbx_description
1 polymer ?
#
loop_
_entity_poly.entity_id
_entity_poly.type
_entity_poly.pdbx_seq_one_letter_code
_entity_poly.pdbx_strand_id
1 'polypeptide(L)' 'MLAFLGTQELIIVAIIALVLFGGNQIPKLARNLGKAQKELQRGLAEGQAEADKQSEAQPEKDQE' A
#
# COMPACT_ATOMS: atom_id res chain seq x y z
N MET A 1 10.75 -8.83 -22.66
CA MET A 1 9.73 -9.40 -23.57
C MET A 1 8.43 -8.60 -23.63
N LEU A 2 7.97 -7.93 -22.56
CA LEU A 2 6.76 -7.09 -22.61
C LEU A 2 6.98 -5.66 -23.15
N ALA A 3 8.22 -5.16 -23.15
CA ALA A 3 8.56 -3.82 -23.63
C ALA A 3 8.50 -3.66 -25.17
N PHE A 4 8.22 -4.74 -25.91
CA PHE A 4 7.99 -4.72 -27.36
C PHE A 4 6.51 -4.63 -27.73
N LEU A 5 5.60 -4.71 -26.76
CA LEU A 5 4.19 -4.38 -26.99
C LEU A 5 4.14 -2.86 -27.10
N GLY A 6 3.95 -2.38 -28.32
CA GLY A 6 3.78 -0.96 -28.57
C GLY A 6 2.56 -0.41 -27.83
N THR A 7 2.40 0.90 -27.88
CA THR A 7 1.27 1.60 -27.27
C THR A 7 -0.08 1.03 -27.75
N GLN A 8 -0.13 0.54 -28.99
CA GLN A 8 -1.31 -0.07 -29.59
C GLN A 8 -1.73 -1.37 -28.89
N GLU A 9 -0.80 -2.31 -28.68
CA GLU A 9 -1.08 -3.58 -28.04
C GLU A 9 -1.48 -3.38 -26.57
N LEU A 10 -0.84 -2.44 -25.87
CA LEU A 10 -1.22 -2.09 -24.49
C LEU A 10 -2.64 -1.55 -24.40
N ILE A 11 -3.08 -0.72 -25.35
CA ILE A 11 -4.46 -0.22 -25.40
C ILE A 11 -5.44 -1.37 -25.63
N ILE A 12 -5.13 -2.31 -26.53
CA ILE A 12 -6.00 -3.47 -26.80
C ILE A 12 -6.15 -4.33 -25.54
N VAL A 13 -5.05 -4.62 -24.85
CA VAL A 13 -5.08 -5.39 -23.58
C VAL A 13 -5.87 -4.64 -22.51
N ALA A 14 -5.68 -3.32 -22.40
CA ALA A 14 -6.43 -2.49 -21.46
C ALA A 14 -7.94 -2.52 -21.74
N ILE A 15 -8.36 -2.47 -23.01
CA ILE A 15 -9.78 -2.60 -23.40
C ILE A 15 -10.32 -3.97 -23.03
N ILE A 16 -9.61 -5.05 -23.34
CA ILE A 16 -10.03 -6.42 -22.98
C ILE A 16 -10.18 -6.55 -21.46
N ALA A 17 -9.20 -6.06 -20.69
CA ALA A 17 -9.28 -6.03 -19.24
C ALA A 17 -10.48 -5.20 -18.76
N LEU A 18 -10.74 -4.03 -19.36
CA LEU A 18 -11.89 -3.20 -19.02
C LEU A 18 -13.23 -3.88 -19.31
N VAL A 19 -13.32 -4.72 -20.35
CA VAL A 19 -14.53 -5.49 -20.67
C VAL A 19 -14.72 -6.63 -19.67
N LEU A 20 -13.66 -7.36 -19.33
CA LEU A 20 -13.73 -8.49 -18.40
C LEU A 20 -14.01 -8.04 -16.96
N PHE A 21 -13.32 -7.00 -16.51
CA PHE A 21 -13.43 -6.50 -15.14
C PHE A 21 -14.49 -5.40 -15.00
N GLY A 22 -14.86 -4.71 -16.09
CA GLY A 22 -15.74 -3.55 -16.05
C GLY A 22 -15.01 -2.25 -15.69
N GLY A 23 -15.39 -1.13 -16.32
CA GLY A 23 -14.71 0.17 -16.14
C GLY A 23 -14.71 0.73 -14.71
N ASN A 24 -15.61 0.26 -13.84
CA ASN A 24 -15.70 0.72 -12.46
C ASN A 24 -14.90 -0.13 -11.46
N GLN A 25 -14.44 -1.34 -11.85
CA GLN A 25 -13.73 -2.22 -10.92
C GLN A 25 -12.28 -1.79 -10.72
N ILE A 26 -11.57 -1.37 -11.77
CA ILE A 26 -10.18 -0.88 -11.65
C ILE A 26 -10.08 0.32 -10.69
N PRO A 27 -10.90 1.40 -10.82
CA PRO A 27 -10.87 2.54 -9.89
C PRO A 27 -11.27 2.15 -8.46
N LYS A 28 -12.23 1.24 -8.31
CA LYS A 28 -12.70 0.77 -6.99
C LYS A 28 -11.63 -0.03 -6.27
N LEU A 29 -10.93 -0.92 -6.97
CA LEU A 29 -9.79 -1.67 -6.44
C LEU A 29 -8.66 -0.72 -6.04
N ALA A 30 -8.28 0.23 -6.91
CA ALA A 30 -7.24 1.22 -6.60
C ALA A 30 -7.58 2.07 -5.36
N ARG A 31 -8.83 2.52 -5.23
CA ARG A 31 -9.30 3.25 -4.04
C ARG A 31 -9.23 2.42 -2.77
N ASN A 32 -9.67 1.16 -2.83
CA ASN A 32 -9.67 0.27 -1.67
C ASN A 32 -8.24 -0.12 -1.24
N LEU A 33 -7.38 -0.45 -2.21
CA LEU A 33 -5.96 -0.74 -1.97
C LEU A 33 -5.24 0.49 -1.42
N GLY A 34 -5.51 1.69 -1.95
CA GLY A 34 -4.93 2.94 -1.46
C GLY A 34 -5.32 3.23 -0.01
N LYS A 35 -6.59 3.01 0.36
CA LYS A 35 -7.04 3.11 1.76
C LYS A 35 -6.34 2.09 2.65
N ALA A 36 -6.27 0.83 2.23
CA ALA A 36 -5.60 -0.23 2.97
C ALA A 36 -4.11 0.08 3.19
N GLN A 37 -3.39 0.52 2.15
CA GLN A 37 -2.00 0.93 2.28
C GLN A 37 -1.83 2.11 3.23
N LYS A 38 -2.72 3.12 3.18
CA LYS A 38 -2.65 4.27 4.08
C LYS A 38 -2.83 3.87 5.55
N GLU A 39 -3.84 3.05 5.85
CA GLU A 39 -4.06 2.57 7.22
C GLU A 39 -2.92 1.67 7.70
N LEU A 40 -2.35 0.82 6.82
CA LEU A 40 -1.18 0.01 7.14
C LEU A 40 0.04 0.88 7.49
N GLN A 41 0.36 1.88 6.66
CA GLN A 41 1.46 2.81 6.93
C GLN A 41 1.25 3.57 8.25
N ARG A 42 0.01 3.98 8.54
CA ARG A 42 -0.32 4.67 9.80
C ARG A 42 -0.13 3.76 11.00
N GLY A 43 -0.63 2.52 10.94
CA GLY A 43 -0.46 1.54 12.03
C GLY A 43 1.01 1.17 12.27
N LEU A 44 1.82 1.06 11.22
CA LEU A 44 3.26 0.84 11.35
C LEU A 44 3.97 2.02 12.02
N ALA A 45 3.64 3.26 11.63
CA ALA A 45 4.23 4.47 12.22
C ALA A 45 3.81 4.66 13.69
N GLU A 46 2.55 4.41 14.02
CA GLU A 46 2.02 4.45 15.39
C GLU A 46 2.71 3.39 16.25
N GLY A 47 2.81 2.14 15.78
CA GLY A 47 3.49 1.06 16.50
C GLY A 47 4.98 1.30 16.71
N GLN A 48 5.67 1.89 15.73
CA GLN A 48 7.08 2.29 15.87
C GLN A 48 7.24 3.38 16.95
N ALA A 49 6.38 4.40 16.93
CA ALA A 49 6.42 5.48 17.91
C ALA A 49 6.07 5.00 19.34
N GLU A 50 5.20 3.99 19.48
CA GLU A 50 4.92 3.37 20.77
C GLU A 50 6.11 2.53 21.28
N ALA A 51 6.79 1.79 20.40
CA ALA A 51 7.98 1.03 20.74
C ALA A 51 9.13 1.94 21.22
N ASP A 52 9.36 3.06 20.53
CA ASP A 52 10.40 4.04 20.91
C ASP A 52 10.08 4.68 22.28
N LYS A 53 8.82 5.06 22.52
CA LYS A 53 8.38 5.62 23.82
C LYS A 53 8.48 4.64 24.98
N GLN A 54 8.25 3.34 24.74
CA GLN A 54 8.42 2.31 25.77
C GLN A 54 9.90 2.03 26.07
N SER A 55 10.80 2.23 25.09
CA SER A 55 12.24 2.10 25.30
C SER A 55 12.85 3.26 26.11
N GLU A 56 12.28 4.46 26.04
CA GLU A 56 12.72 5.64 26.83
C GLU A 56 12.12 5.69 28.25
N ALA A 57 11.10 4.86 28.54
CA ALA A 57 10.39 4.86 29.81
C ALA A 57 10.89 3.80 30.81
N GLN A 58 12.01 3.10 30.56
CA GLN A 58 12.72 2.36 31.60
C GLN A 58 13.63 3.35 32.34
N PRO A 59 13.24 3.83 33.54
CA PRO A 59 14.14 4.61 34.35
C PRO A 59 15.22 3.66 34.86
N GLU A 60 16.45 4.04 34.64
CA GLU A 60 17.62 3.61 35.39
C GLU A 60 17.32 3.75 36.90
N LYS A 61 16.79 2.68 37.49
CA LYS A 61 16.79 2.43 38.92
C LYS A 61 17.51 1.11 39.11
N ASP A 62 18.43 1.13 40.06
CA ASP A 62 19.38 0.07 40.46
C ASP A 62 20.72 0.23 39.70
N GLN A 63 21.75 0.82 40.30
CA GLN A 63 22.42 0.24 41.46
C GLN A 63 22.97 1.28 42.46
N GLU A 64 22.53 1.14 43.71
CA GLU A 64 23.32 1.42 44.93
C GLU A 64 24.45 0.40 45.10
#